data_AF-A0A074SA97-F1
#
_entry.id   AF-A0A074SA97-F1
#
_cell.length_a   1.000
_cell.length_b   1.000
_cell.length_c   1.000
_cell.angle_alpha   90.00
_cell.angle_beta   90.00
_cell.angle_gamma   90.00
#
_symmetry.space_group_name_H-M   'P 1'
#
loop_
_entity.id
_entity.type
_entity.pdbx_description
1 polymer ?
#
loop_
_entity_poly.entity_id
_entity_poly.type
_entity_poly.pdbx_seq_one_letter_code
_entity_poly.pdbx_strand_id
1 'polypeptide(L)' 'DCLVNVCWMCGGPGKPELRACSQCKQARYCSVLCQRQGWKAHKKYCRAP' A
#
# COMPACT_ATOMS: atom_id res chain seq x y z
N ASP A 1 -2.54 -17.38 -10.22
CA ASP A 1 -1.69 -16.18 -10.08
C ASP A 1 -2.37 -15.20 -9.12
N CYS A 2 -2.01 -15.25 -7.84
CA CYS A 2 -2.80 -14.66 -6.75
C CYS A 2 -2.40 -13.20 -6.47
N LEU A 3 -3.06 -12.26 -7.13
CA LEU A 3 -3.48 -10.92 -6.63
C LEU A 3 -2.47 -10.05 -5.84
N VAL A 4 -1.15 -10.14 -6.08
CA VAL A 4 -0.15 -9.28 -5.40
C VAL A 4 -0.16 -7.80 -5.80
N ASN A 5 -1.12 -7.38 -6.64
CA ASN A 5 -1.23 -6.01 -7.14
C ASN A 5 -2.59 -5.36 -6.83
N VAL A 6 -3.03 -5.44 -5.57
CA VAL A 6 -4.17 -4.63 -5.05
C VAL A 6 -3.73 -3.58 -4.04
N CYS A 7 -4.43 -2.45 -4.03
CA CYS A 7 -4.22 -1.40 -3.04
C CYS A 7 -4.56 -1.92 -1.65
N TRP A 8 -3.62 -1.80 -0.71
CA TRP A 8 -3.79 -2.23 0.67
C TRP A 8 -5.00 -1.56 1.36
N MET A 9 -5.40 -0.38 0.91
CA MET A 9 -6.52 0.36 1.51
C MET A 9 -7.88 0.15 0.89
N CYS A 10 -7.98 0.14 -0.43
CA CYS A 10 -9.27 0.08 -1.11
C CYS A 10 -9.49 -1.23 -1.88
N GLY A 11 -8.50 -2.13 -1.91
CA GLY A 11 -8.55 -3.35 -2.73
C GLY A 11 -8.52 -3.10 -4.24
N GLY A 12 -8.54 -1.84 -4.68
CA GLY A 12 -8.56 -1.47 -6.08
C GLY A 12 -7.23 -1.70 -6.80
N PRO A 13 -7.25 -1.75 -8.15
CA PRO A 13 -6.04 -1.91 -8.95
C PRO A 13 -5.14 -0.68 -8.87
N GLY A 14 -3.84 -0.87 -9.12
CA GLY A 14 -2.94 0.25 -9.41
C GLY A 14 -3.32 0.93 -10.72
N LYS A 15 -3.44 2.26 -10.73
CA LYS A 15 -3.65 3.04 -11.95
C LYS A 15 -2.60 4.15 -12.01
N PRO A 16 -1.51 4.03 -12.80
CA PRO A 16 -1.08 2.91 -13.67
C PRO A 16 -0.39 1.75 -12.94
N GLU A 17 0.11 1.98 -11.73
CA GLU A 17 0.77 0.98 -10.89
C GLU A 17 0.46 1.25 -9.41
N LEU A 18 0.73 0.27 -8.55
CA LEU A 18 0.70 0.51 -7.11
C LEU A 18 2.06 0.95 -6.62
N ARG A 19 2.07 1.97 -5.77
CA ARG A 19 3.27 2.48 -5.12
C ARG A 19 3.53 1.73 -3.83
N ALA A 20 4.71 1.16 -3.70
CA ALA A 20 5.15 0.55 -2.44
C ALA A 20 5.36 1.62 -1.37
N CYS A 21 5.06 1.28 -0.12
CA CYS A 21 5.39 2.10 1.03
C CYS A 21 6.89 2.39 1.03
N SER A 22 7.28 3.66 1.11
CA SER A 22 8.68 4.07 1.04
C SER A 22 9.54 3.47 2.14
N GLN A 23 8.97 3.20 3.31
CA GLN A 23 9.65 2.64 4.47
C GLN A 23 9.78 1.12 4.39
N CYS A 24 8.67 0.38 4.41
CA CYS A 24 8.70 -1.08 4.51
C CYS A 24 8.77 -1.83 3.17
N LYS A 25 8.45 -1.18 2.06
CA LYS A 25 8.32 -1.77 0.71
C LYS A 25 7.29 -2.92 0.57
N GLN A 26 6.61 -3.31 1.65
CA GLN A 26 5.63 -4.41 1.68
C GLN A 26 4.21 -3.96 1.27
N ALA A 27 3.66 -2.94 1.93
CA ALA A 27 2.31 -2.46 1.60
C ALA A 27 2.33 -1.64 0.30
N ARG A 28 1.33 -1.84 -0.57
CA ARG A 28 1.19 -1.13 -1.85
C ARG A 28 -0.10 -0.33 -1.93
N TYR A 29 -0.06 0.85 -2.54
CA TYR A 29 -1.19 1.78 -2.60
C TYR A 29 -1.39 2.34 -4.00
N CYS A 30 -2.64 2.49 -4.44
CA CYS A 30 -2.94 3.10 -5.74
C CYS A 30 -2.74 4.62 -5.74
N SER A 31 -2.63 5.26 -4.57
CA SER A 31 -2.40 6.70 -4.44
C SER A 31 -1.80 7.05 -3.07
N VAL A 32 -1.22 8.24 -2.97
CA VAL A 32 -0.78 8.83 -1.68
C VAL A 32 -1.98 9.04 -0.74
N LEU A 33 -3.18 9.30 -1.29
CA LEU A 33 -4.40 9.42 -0.51
C LEU A 33 -4.75 8.11 0.19
N CYS A 34 -4.73 6.99 -0.54
CA CYS A 34 -4.88 5.66 0.04
C CYS A 34 -3.81 5.40 1.11
N GLN A 35 -2.53 5.69 0.84
CA GLN A 35 -1.48 5.52 1.85
C GLN A 35 -1.76 6.30 3.15
N ARG A 36 -2.16 7.58 3.03
CA ARG A 36 -2.47 8.44 4.18
C ARG A 36 -3.70 7.96 4.95
N GLN A 37 -4.76 7.54 4.25
CA GLN A 37 -5.97 7.01 4.87
C GLN A 37 -5.67 5.72 5.67
N GLY A 38 -4.79 4.87 5.13
CA GLY A 38 -4.35 3.64 5.79
C GLY A 38 -3.30 3.80 6.86
N TRP A 39 -2.67 4.98 6.95
CA TRP A 39 -1.45 5.14 7.74
C TRP A 39 -1.64 4.81 9.22
N LYS A 40 -2.77 5.19 9.83
CA LYS A 40 -3.03 4.91 11.25
C LYS A 40 -3.02 3.40 11.58
N ALA A 41 -3.52 2.57 10.66
CA ALA A 41 -3.48 1.12 10.80
C ALA A 41 -2.11 0.58 10.38
N HIS A 42 -1.61 1.01 9.21
CA HIS A 42 -0.35 0.56 8.63
C HIS A 42 0.87 0.77 9.53
N LYS A 43 0.98 1.94 10.16
CA LYS A 43 2.15 2.31 10.97
C LYS A 43 2.44 1.34 12.13
N LYS A 44 1.44 0.59 12.60
CA LYS A 44 1.58 -0.37 13.71
C LYS A 44 2.54 -1.52 13.39
N TYR A 45 2.67 -1.86 12.11
CA TYR A 45 3.49 -2.96 11.61
C TYR A 45 4.43 -2.53 10.49
N CYS A 46 4.51 -1.24 10.18
CA CYS A 46 5.45 -0.72 9.19
C CYS A 46 6.88 -0.77 9.76
N ARG A 47 7.74 -1.62 9.19
CA ARG A 47 9.14 -1.79 9.57
C ARG A 47 10.00 -1.74 8.33
N ALA A 48 11.16 -1.08 8.41
CA ALA A 48 12.15 -1.12 7.34
C ALA A 48 12.59 -2.58 7.10
N PRO A 49 12.97 -2.95 5.86
CA PRO A 49 13.60 -4.23 5.58
C PRO A 49 14.83 -4.49 6.45
#